data_AF-A0A4Q3FH96-F1
#
_entry.id   AF-A0A4Q3FH96-F1
#
_cell.length_a   1.000
_cell.length_b   1.000
_cell.length_c   1.000
_cell.angle_alpha   90.00
_cell.angle_beta   90.00
_cell.angle_gamma   90.00
#
_symmetry.space_group_name_H-M   'P 1'
#
loop_
_entity.id
_entity.type
_entity.pdbx_description
1 polymer ?
#
loop_
_entity_poly.entity_id
_entity_poly.type
_entity_poly.pdbx_seq_one_letter_code
_entity_poly.pdbx_strand_id
1 'polypeptide(L)'
;MAMTDDDGIESGGRLSDLKAMDRLTQSLSRSSESFGKSIVSAFSRGVVEGKRFEDVLRSVGRSMTDSLLKTALKPLQTGLSSLLSTGVKSLSGLFGGIGLGGSGGGGIPVAPFADGGIVASPSYFPTGRGLGLMGERGAEAIMPLARGPDGRLGVRSGGGQGRPLNVVVQVSTPDADSFRRSEAQVSAAIARAVARGRRAL
;
A
#
# COMPACT_ATOMS: atom_id res chain seq x y z
N MET A 1 46.41 -0.91 41.20
CA MET A 1 46.13 -2.23 40.58
C MET A 1 44.80 -2.68 41.16
N ALA A 2 43.73 -2.58 40.37
CA ALA A 2 42.33 -2.75 40.78
C ALA A 2 41.77 -4.03 40.15
N MET A 3 41.16 -4.88 40.97
CA MET A 3 40.54 -6.20 40.68
C MET A 3 39.78 -6.53 41.99
N THR A 4 38.48 -6.81 42.11
CA THR A 4 37.45 -7.40 41.23
C THR A 4 36.12 -7.23 41.99
N ASP A 5 35.06 -6.66 41.38
CA ASP A 5 33.71 -6.56 41.97
C ASP A 5 32.64 -6.70 40.86
N ASP A 6 32.53 -7.87 40.21
CA ASP A 6 31.59 -8.10 39.08
C ASP A 6 30.70 -9.37 39.19
N ASP A 7 30.94 -10.29 40.14
CA ASP A 7 30.26 -11.60 40.18
C ASP A 7 28.81 -11.59 40.77
N GLY A 8 28.35 -10.48 41.34
CA GLY A 8 27.07 -10.42 42.07
C GLY A 8 25.80 -10.27 41.21
N ILE A 9 25.93 -9.70 40.00
CA ILE A 9 24.77 -9.29 39.17
C ILE A 9 24.30 -10.44 38.24
N GLU A 10 25.20 -11.31 37.76
CA GLU A 10 24.85 -12.42 36.86
C GLU A 10 24.02 -13.53 37.54
N SER A 11 24.26 -13.82 38.82
CA SER A 11 23.54 -14.90 39.52
C SER A 11 22.05 -14.56 39.75
N GLY A 12 21.72 -13.29 39.98
CA GLY A 12 20.34 -12.84 40.19
C GLY A 12 19.45 -12.97 38.94
N GLY A 13 20.02 -12.75 37.76
CA GLY A 13 19.33 -12.93 36.47
C GLY A 13 19.00 -14.40 36.21
N ARG A 14 19.98 -15.30 36.40
CA ARG A 14 19.81 -16.74 36.19
C ARG A 14 18.79 -17.36 37.15
N LEU A 15 18.77 -16.93 38.41
CA LEU A 15 17.77 -17.36 39.41
C LEU A 15 16.34 -16.94 39.05
N SER A 16 16.17 -15.80 38.39
CA SER A 16 14.86 -15.30 37.96
C SER A 16 14.34 -16.08 36.75
N ASP A 17 15.22 -16.41 35.82
CA ASP A 17 14.89 -17.16 34.61
C ASP A 17 14.52 -18.63 34.93
N LEU A 18 15.24 -19.25 35.87
CA LEU A 18 14.92 -20.58 36.39
C LEU A 18 13.53 -20.64 37.04
N LYS A 19 13.15 -19.60 37.80
CA LYS A 19 11.81 -19.50 38.40
C LYS A 19 10.71 -19.29 37.35
N ALA A 20 11.02 -18.60 36.25
CA ALA A 20 10.08 -18.43 35.14
C ALA A 20 9.84 -19.74 34.40
N MET A 21 10.91 -20.50 34.12
CA MET A 21 10.84 -21.82 33.48
C MET A 21 10.07 -22.84 34.32
N ASP A 22 10.26 -22.83 35.63
CA ASP A 22 9.55 -23.74 36.55
C ASP A 22 8.04 -23.47 36.55
N ARG A 23 7.64 -22.18 36.57
CA ARG A 23 6.23 -21.77 36.46
C ARG A 23 5.60 -22.16 35.13
N LEU A 24 6.33 -22.00 34.03
CA LEU A 24 5.85 -22.40 32.70
C LEU A 24 5.62 -23.90 32.65
N THR A 25 6.56 -24.70 33.15
CA THR A 25 6.46 -26.16 33.18
C THR A 25 5.29 -26.64 34.07
N GLN A 26 5.10 -25.99 35.22
CA GLN A 26 3.99 -26.30 36.12
C GLN A 26 2.62 -25.95 35.49
N SER A 27 2.54 -24.82 34.78
CA SER A 27 1.31 -24.43 34.06
C SER A 27 0.98 -25.38 32.91
N LEU A 28 2.00 -25.86 32.20
CA LEU A 28 1.86 -26.75 31.05
C LEU A 28 1.43 -28.15 31.51
N SER A 29 2.02 -28.64 32.60
CA SER A 29 1.63 -29.89 33.25
C SER A 29 0.17 -29.85 33.73
N ARG A 30 -0.25 -28.74 34.36
CA ARG A 30 -1.63 -28.56 34.85
C ARG A 30 -2.64 -28.46 33.72
N SER A 31 -2.29 -27.75 32.64
CA SER A 31 -3.11 -27.64 31.43
C SER A 31 -3.33 -29.02 30.80
N SER A 32 -2.24 -29.77 30.61
CA SER A 32 -2.27 -31.12 30.02
C SER A 32 -3.12 -32.10 30.84
N GLU A 33 -3.02 -32.05 32.16
CA GLU A 33 -3.81 -32.92 33.05
C GLU A 33 -5.31 -32.56 33.03
N SER A 34 -5.64 -31.27 32.99
CA SER A 34 -7.03 -30.82 32.88
C SER A 34 -7.66 -31.16 31.51
N PHE A 35 -6.86 -31.10 30.45
CA PHE A 35 -7.26 -31.48 29.09
C PHE A 35 -7.47 -32.99 28.96
N GLY A 36 -6.60 -33.82 29.56
CA GLY A 36 -6.78 -35.26 29.61
C GLY A 36 -8.07 -35.65 30.33
N LYS A 37 -8.37 -35.01 31.46
CA LYS A 37 -9.60 -35.24 32.23
C LYS A 37 -10.86 -34.81 31.45
N SER A 38 -10.81 -33.76 30.66
CA SER A 38 -11.96 -33.33 29.85
C SER A 38 -12.25 -34.29 28.69
N ILE A 39 -11.22 -34.81 28.01
CA ILE A 39 -11.39 -35.82 26.95
C ILE A 39 -11.95 -37.13 27.51
N VAL A 40 -11.39 -37.64 28.61
CA VAL A 40 -11.81 -38.92 29.20
C VAL A 40 -13.23 -38.81 29.76
N SER A 41 -13.60 -37.68 30.36
CA SER A 41 -14.96 -37.46 30.85
C SER A 41 -15.99 -37.27 29.73
N ALA A 42 -15.60 -36.67 28.60
CA ALA A 42 -16.46 -36.58 27.41
C ALA A 42 -16.71 -37.96 26.80
N PHE A 43 -15.67 -38.80 26.74
CA PHE A 43 -15.76 -40.16 26.22
C PHE A 43 -16.57 -41.09 27.14
N SER A 44 -16.33 -41.04 28.46
CA SER A 44 -17.06 -41.86 29.44
C SER A 44 -18.54 -41.48 29.56
N ARG A 45 -18.88 -40.19 29.36
CA ARG A 45 -20.27 -39.72 29.28
C ARG A 45 -20.96 -40.07 27.96
N GLY A 46 -20.20 -40.28 26.88
CA GLY A 46 -20.74 -40.57 25.54
C GLY A 46 -21.18 -42.02 25.34
N VAL A 47 -20.60 -42.97 26.07
CA VAL A 47 -20.84 -44.41 25.86
C VAL A 47 -22.08 -44.94 26.61
N VAL A 48 -22.63 -44.21 27.59
CA VAL A 48 -23.61 -44.79 28.54
C VAL A 48 -25.08 -44.44 28.23
N GLU A 49 -25.41 -43.55 27.29
CA GLU A 49 -26.81 -43.20 27.00
C GLU A 49 -27.13 -43.20 25.50
N GLY A 50 -27.78 -44.28 25.03
CA GLY A 50 -28.30 -44.41 23.66
C GLY A 50 -29.29 -43.32 23.21
N LYS A 51 -29.70 -42.40 24.09
CA LYS A 51 -30.48 -41.20 23.74
C LYS A 51 -29.60 -40.03 23.27
N ARG A 52 -28.31 -39.99 23.63
CA ARG A 52 -27.38 -38.93 23.21
C ARG A 52 -26.80 -39.17 21.82
N PHE A 53 -26.78 -40.40 21.35
CA PHE A 53 -26.27 -40.71 20.01
C PHE A 53 -27.16 -40.10 18.91
N GLU A 54 -28.48 -40.11 19.10
CA GLU A 54 -29.40 -39.45 18.16
C GLU A 54 -29.25 -37.92 18.21
N ASP A 55 -29.06 -37.34 19.40
CA ASP A 55 -28.78 -35.91 19.53
C ASP A 55 -27.43 -35.52 18.91
N VAL A 56 -26.42 -36.38 19.05
CA VAL A 56 -25.12 -36.21 18.40
C VAL A 56 -25.27 -36.34 16.89
N LEU A 57 -25.95 -37.35 16.36
CA LEU A 57 -26.22 -37.49 14.92
C LEU A 57 -27.06 -36.34 14.36
N ARG A 58 -28.05 -35.85 15.10
CA ARG A 58 -28.88 -34.72 14.72
C ARG A 58 -28.08 -33.41 14.75
N SER A 59 -27.18 -33.25 15.71
CA SER A 59 -26.26 -32.10 15.77
C SER A 59 -25.17 -32.17 14.70
N VAL A 60 -24.67 -33.37 14.36
CA VAL A 60 -23.70 -33.61 13.28
C VAL A 60 -24.38 -33.39 11.93
N GLY A 61 -25.61 -33.87 11.74
CA GLY A 61 -26.40 -33.64 10.53
C GLY A 61 -26.74 -32.17 10.33
N ARG A 62 -27.16 -31.46 11.39
CA ARG A 62 -27.37 -30.00 11.35
C ARG A 62 -26.08 -29.25 11.10
N SER A 63 -24.99 -29.57 11.79
CA SER A 63 -23.70 -28.90 11.59
C SER A 63 -23.04 -29.22 10.26
N MET A 64 -23.29 -30.38 9.65
CA MET A 64 -22.89 -30.69 8.28
C MET A 64 -23.72 -29.92 7.27
N THR A 65 -25.05 -29.83 7.44
CA THR A 65 -25.92 -29.05 6.55
C THR A 65 -25.60 -27.56 6.65
N ASP A 66 -25.39 -27.06 7.87
CA ASP A 66 -24.95 -25.70 8.14
C ASP A 66 -23.54 -25.48 7.61
N SER A 67 -22.61 -26.44 7.72
CA SER A 67 -21.26 -26.29 7.18
C SER A 67 -21.25 -26.36 5.65
N LEU A 68 -22.10 -27.14 5.01
CA LEU A 68 -22.23 -27.22 3.57
C LEU A 68 -22.91 -25.98 3.01
N LEU A 69 -24.01 -25.52 3.62
CA LEU A 69 -24.67 -24.27 3.27
C LEU A 69 -23.75 -23.08 3.49
N LYS A 70 -23.06 -23.03 4.64
CA LYS A 70 -22.08 -21.99 4.96
C LYS A 70 -20.81 -22.11 4.14
N THR A 71 -20.47 -23.28 3.57
CA THR A 71 -19.33 -23.45 2.64
C THR A 71 -19.70 -23.11 1.20
N ALA A 72 -20.94 -23.38 0.79
CA ALA A 72 -21.50 -22.95 -0.50
C ALA A 72 -21.76 -21.44 -0.54
N LEU A 73 -22.17 -20.86 0.60
CA LEU A 73 -22.35 -19.42 0.77
C LEU A 73 -21.08 -18.73 1.28
N LYS A 74 -20.02 -19.44 1.67
CA LYS A 74 -18.74 -18.86 2.12
C LYS A 74 -18.14 -17.90 1.10
N PRO A 75 -18.14 -18.16 -0.22
CA PRO A 75 -17.61 -17.19 -1.18
C PRO A 75 -18.40 -15.88 -1.16
N LEU A 76 -19.71 -15.94 -0.94
CA LEU A 76 -20.60 -14.77 -0.84
C LEU A 76 -20.48 -14.09 0.52
N GLN A 77 -20.39 -14.85 1.61
CA GLN A 77 -20.23 -14.35 2.96
C GLN A 77 -18.82 -13.77 3.18
N THR A 78 -17.78 -14.40 2.65
CA THR A 78 -16.40 -13.89 2.67
C THR A 78 -16.25 -12.72 1.71
N GLY A 79 -16.90 -12.72 0.53
CA GLY A 79 -16.94 -11.57 -0.36
C GLY A 79 -17.61 -10.36 0.29
N LEU A 80 -18.79 -10.55 0.88
CA LEU A 80 -19.55 -9.49 1.55
C LEU A 80 -18.93 -9.08 2.89
N SER A 81 -18.39 -10.02 3.67
CA SER A 81 -17.68 -9.73 4.91
C SER A 81 -16.32 -9.10 4.65
N SER A 82 -15.63 -9.43 3.56
CA SER A 82 -14.40 -8.75 3.17
C SER A 82 -14.70 -7.35 2.66
N LEU A 83 -15.77 -7.14 1.89
CA LEU A 83 -16.22 -5.80 1.50
C LEU A 83 -16.67 -4.98 2.71
N LEU A 84 -17.45 -5.57 3.62
CA LEU A 84 -17.95 -4.90 4.81
C LEU A 84 -16.85 -4.66 5.85
N SER A 85 -15.92 -5.60 6.04
CA SER A 85 -14.78 -5.40 6.95
C SER A 85 -13.75 -4.44 6.37
N THR A 86 -13.54 -4.40 5.06
CA THR A 86 -12.74 -3.35 4.41
C THR A 86 -13.46 -2.01 4.50
N GLY A 87 -14.78 -1.96 4.31
CA GLY A 87 -15.58 -0.76 4.48
C GLY A 87 -15.59 -0.23 5.91
N VAL A 88 -15.77 -1.10 6.91
CA VAL A 88 -15.78 -0.75 8.34
C VAL A 88 -14.36 -0.47 8.86
N LYS A 89 -13.30 -1.10 8.34
CA LYS A 89 -11.91 -0.75 8.69
C LYS A 89 -11.46 0.56 8.03
N SER A 90 -11.87 0.84 6.80
CA SER A 90 -11.65 2.15 6.17
C SER A 90 -12.45 3.24 6.87
N LEU A 91 -13.69 2.96 7.28
CA LEU A 91 -14.53 3.89 8.03
C LEU A 91 -14.03 4.06 9.48
N SER A 92 -13.58 3.00 10.15
CA SER A 92 -12.96 3.05 11.48
C SER A 92 -11.57 3.67 11.47
N GLY A 93 -10.80 3.53 10.39
CA GLY A 93 -9.54 4.24 10.19
C GLY A 93 -9.77 5.72 9.86
N LEU A 94 -10.89 6.03 9.19
CA LEU A 94 -11.33 7.40 8.94
C LEU A 94 -11.84 8.07 10.23
N PHE A 95 -12.65 7.40 11.06
CA PHE A 95 -13.22 7.95 12.31
C PHE A 95 -12.30 7.82 13.53
N GLY A 96 -11.43 6.81 13.59
CA GLY A 96 -10.40 6.67 14.62
C GLY A 96 -9.18 7.57 14.40
N GLY A 97 -9.04 8.15 13.20
CA GLY A 97 -8.01 9.14 12.83
C GLY A 97 -8.44 10.60 12.98
N ILE A 98 -9.69 10.88 13.38
CA ILE A 98 -10.20 12.25 13.64
C ILE A 98 -10.00 12.64 15.12
N GLY A 99 -8.98 12.06 15.77
CA GLY A 99 -8.57 12.37 17.12
C GLY A 99 -7.77 13.67 17.17
N LEU A 100 -8.40 14.73 17.67
CA LEU A 100 -7.79 15.99 18.07
C LEU A 100 -6.68 15.75 19.11
N GLY A 101 -5.43 15.91 18.70
CA GLY A 101 -4.30 16.15 19.60
C GLY A 101 -3.67 14.89 20.21
N GLY A 102 -2.33 14.83 20.12
CA GLY A 102 -1.52 13.89 20.91
C GLY A 102 -0.75 12.88 20.08
N SER A 103 0.50 13.24 19.76
CA SER A 103 1.66 12.32 19.74
C SER A 103 1.40 10.86 19.32
N GLY A 104 1.31 10.60 18.02
CA GLY A 104 1.36 9.25 17.47
C GLY A 104 1.56 9.34 15.97
N GLY A 105 2.69 8.86 15.46
CA GLY A 105 3.13 8.97 14.07
C GLY A 105 2.27 8.23 13.05
N GLY A 106 1.01 8.64 12.89
CA GLY A 106 0.11 8.29 11.80
C GLY A 106 -0.13 9.52 10.93
N GLY A 107 0.93 10.04 10.30
CA GLY A 107 0.75 11.04 9.26
C GLY A 107 -0.10 10.41 8.15
N ILE A 108 -1.14 11.12 7.72
CA ILE A 108 -1.87 10.78 6.49
C ILE A 108 -0.79 10.56 5.42
N PRO A 109 -0.67 9.37 4.81
CA PRO A 109 0.32 9.14 3.78
C PRO A 109 0.06 10.17 2.68
N VAL A 110 0.95 11.15 2.56
CA VAL A 110 0.88 12.16 1.52
C VAL A 110 1.24 11.44 0.23
N ALA A 111 0.25 11.20 -0.64
CA ALA A 111 0.50 10.65 -1.96
C ALA A 111 1.17 11.74 -2.82
N PRO A 112 2.45 11.59 -3.22
CA PRO A 112 3.09 12.57 -4.07
C PRO A 112 2.59 12.42 -5.50
N PHE A 113 1.95 13.46 -6.05
CA PHE A 113 1.53 13.51 -7.45
C PHE A 113 2.33 14.54 -8.27
N ALA A 114 3.54 14.89 -7.81
CA ALA A 114 4.38 15.90 -8.45
C ALA A 114 4.79 15.52 -9.88
N ASP A 115 4.91 14.21 -10.15
CA ASP A 115 5.23 13.66 -11.49
C ASP A 115 3.98 13.44 -12.35
N GLY A 116 2.81 13.80 -11.84
CA GLY A 116 1.51 13.46 -12.41
C GLY A 116 0.93 12.17 -11.85
N GLY A 117 -0.26 11.80 -12.30
CA GLY A 117 -0.96 10.61 -11.83
C GLY A 117 -2.40 10.54 -12.34
N ILE A 118 -3.13 9.48 -11.98
CA ILE A 118 -4.55 9.36 -12.28
C ILE A 118 -5.27 9.02 -10.97
N VAL A 119 -6.32 9.78 -10.66
CA VAL A 119 -7.22 9.51 -9.55
C VAL A 119 -8.45 8.83 -10.11
N ALA A 120 -8.57 7.52 -9.87
CA ALA A 120 -9.65 6.70 -10.40
C ALA A 120 -10.83 6.51 -9.43
N SER A 121 -10.71 7.01 -8.19
CA SER A 121 -11.70 6.83 -7.12
C SER A 121 -11.88 8.12 -6.30
N PRO A 122 -13.09 8.40 -5.78
CA PRO A 122 -13.35 9.54 -4.90
C PRO A 122 -12.36 9.59 -3.74
N SER A 123 -11.55 10.65 -3.68
CA SER A 123 -10.46 10.82 -2.71
C SER A 123 -10.54 12.18 -2.03
N TYR A 124 -10.52 12.19 -0.70
CA TYR A 124 -10.55 13.42 0.09
C TYR A 124 -9.13 13.96 0.30
N PHE A 125 -8.97 15.28 0.20
CA PHE A 125 -7.71 15.96 0.49
C PHE A 125 -7.93 17.19 1.37
N PRO A 126 -7.01 17.47 2.33
CA PRO A 126 -7.11 18.66 3.15
C PRO A 126 -6.85 19.90 2.29
N THR A 127 -7.74 20.89 2.41
CA THR A 127 -7.52 22.26 1.92
C THR A 127 -7.31 23.17 3.13
N GLY A 128 -6.60 24.29 2.95
CA GLY A 128 -6.29 25.21 4.07
C GLY A 128 -7.51 25.75 4.83
N ARG A 129 -8.74 25.51 4.35
CA ARG A 129 -10.00 25.91 5.00
C ARG A 129 -11.05 24.78 5.09
N GLY A 130 -10.71 23.53 4.81
CA GLY A 130 -11.68 22.42 4.81
C GLY A 130 -11.18 21.12 4.18
N LEU A 131 -12.11 20.27 3.74
CA LEU A 131 -11.83 19.05 2.99
C LEU A 131 -12.31 19.22 1.55
N GLY A 132 -11.44 18.94 0.58
CA GLY A 132 -11.78 18.83 -0.84
C GLY A 132 -12.03 17.37 -1.21
N LEU A 133 -12.81 17.15 -2.27
CA LEU A 133 -13.07 15.84 -2.86
C LEU A 133 -12.62 15.88 -4.34
N MET A 134 -11.88 14.86 -4.76
CA MET A 134 -11.38 14.67 -6.13
C MET A 134 -11.86 13.34 -6.69
N GLY A 135 -12.01 13.19 -8.01
CA GLY A 135 -12.41 11.94 -8.64
C GLY A 135 -13.92 11.65 -8.56
N GLU A 136 -14.76 12.69 -8.44
CA GLU A 136 -16.22 12.54 -8.44
C GLU A 136 -16.79 12.19 -9.83
N ARG A 137 -16.06 12.52 -10.91
CA ARG A 137 -16.48 12.29 -12.30
C ARG A 137 -15.70 11.18 -13.01
N GLY A 138 -15.20 10.20 -12.25
CA GLY A 138 -14.42 9.09 -12.78
C GLY A 138 -12.92 9.41 -12.81
N ALA A 139 -12.19 8.78 -13.74
CA ALA A 139 -10.73 8.91 -13.79
C ALA A 139 -10.28 10.33 -14.19
N GLU A 140 -9.67 11.04 -13.24
CA GLU A 140 -9.12 12.39 -13.42
C GLU A 140 -7.59 12.34 -13.48
N ALA A 141 -6.97 13.01 -14.44
CA ALA A 141 -5.52 13.06 -14.58
C ALA A 141 -4.93 14.24 -13.77
N ILE A 142 -3.95 13.93 -12.93
CA ILE A 142 -3.07 14.91 -12.30
C ILE A 142 -1.91 15.15 -13.25
N MET A 143 -1.73 16.41 -13.66
CA MET A 143 -0.64 16.79 -14.56
C MET A 143 0.40 17.63 -13.82
N PRO A 144 1.71 17.37 -14.05
CA PRO A 144 2.77 18.17 -13.47
C PRO A 144 2.65 19.61 -14.01
N LEU A 145 2.58 20.59 -13.10
CA LEU A 145 2.62 22.00 -13.47
C LEU A 145 4.05 22.52 -13.36
N ALA A 146 4.46 23.35 -14.30
CA ALA A 146 5.72 24.08 -14.27
C ALA A 146 5.44 25.58 -14.40
N ARG A 147 6.22 26.39 -13.70
CA ARG A 147 6.17 27.84 -13.85
C ARG A 147 7.00 28.25 -15.06
N GLY A 148 6.39 28.99 -15.98
CA GLY A 148 7.06 29.60 -17.12
C GLY A 148 7.94 30.79 -16.71
N PRO A 149 8.84 31.23 -17.61
CA PRO A 149 9.64 32.45 -17.41
C PRO A 149 8.81 33.72 -17.24
N ASP A 150 7.56 33.70 -17.72
CA ASP A 150 6.54 34.74 -17.56
C ASP A 150 5.85 34.70 -16.19
N GLY A 151 6.25 33.78 -15.31
CA GLY A 151 5.68 33.60 -13.98
C GLY A 151 4.33 32.87 -13.96
N ARG A 152 3.78 32.47 -15.12
CA ARG A 152 2.51 31.74 -15.19
C ARG A 152 2.73 30.25 -14.99
N LEU A 153 1.73 29.56 -14.43
CA LEU A 153 1.75 28.10 -14.31
C LEU A 153 1.17 27.48 -15.59
N GLY A 154 1.88 26.52 -16.16
CA GLY A 154 1.43 25.73 -17.32
C GLY A 154 1.63 24.24 -17.08
N VAL A 155 0.94 23.41 -17.86
CA VAL A 155 1.09 21.95 -17.83
C VAL A 155 2.40 21.54 -18.49
N ARG A 156 3.23 20.75 -17.79
CA ARG A 156 4.44 20.15 -18.34
C ARG A 156 4.05 18.93 -19.18
N SER A 157 3.94 19.10 -20.50
CA SER A 157 3.84 17.94 -21.39
C SER A 157 5.13 17.13 -21.28
N GLY A 158 5.05 15.81 -21.07
CA GLY A 158 6.20 14.91 -20.94
C GLY A 158 7.08 14.77 -22.19
N GLY A 159 6.86 15.56 -23.23
CA GLY A 159 7.79 15.68 -24.36
C GLY A 159 8.93 16.61 -23.98
N GLY A 160 10.15 16.06 -23.91
CA GLY A 160 11.37 16.73 -23.50
C GLY A 160 11.53 18.15 -24.06
N GLN A 161 12.23 18.94 -23.26
CA GLN A 161 12.71 20.31 -23.45
C GLN A 161 13.38 20.55 -24.81
N GLY A 162 12.62 20.51 -25.90
CA GLY A 162 12.99 21.15 -27.15
C GLY A 162 12.51 22.58 -27.06
N ARG A 163 13.33 23.49 -26.49
CA ARG A 163 13.15 24.93 -26.78
C ARG A 163 12.98 25.05 -28.30
N PRO A 164 11.98 25.77 -28.81
CA PRO A 164 11.88 26.01 -30.25
C PRO A 164 13.19 26.66 -30.71
N LEU A 165 14.04 25.88 -31.38
CA LEU A 165 15.32 26.34 -31.92
C LEU A 165 15.00 27.07 -33.22
N ASN A 166 14.98 28.39 -33.16
CA ASN A 166 14.90 29.21 -34.36
C ASN A 166 16.30 29.29 -34.98
N VAL A 167 16.46 28.75 -36.20
CA VAL A 167 17.73 28.78 -36.94
C VAL A 167 17.54 29.69 -38.15
N VAL A 168 18.16 30.87 -38.10
CA VAL A 168 18.18 31.81 -39.23
C VAL A 168 19.49 31.61 -39.98
N VAL A 169 19.40 31.29 -41.27
CA VAL A 169 20.57 31.11 -42.13
C VAL A 169 20.59 32.20 -43.19
N GLN A 170 21.61 33.06 -43.13
CA GLN A 170 21.85 34.09 -44.13
C GLN A 170 22.84 33.56 -45.17
N VAL A 171 22.40 33.44 -46.42
CA VAL A 171 23.27 33.00 -47.53
C VAL A 171 23.66 34.22 -48.36
N SER A 172 24.95 34.48 -48.48
CA SER A 172 25.51 35.44 -49.43
C SER A 172 26.23 34.68 -50.53
N THR A 173 25.74 34.81 -51.77
CA THR A 173 26.32 34.18 -52.94
C THR A 173 26.55 35.23 -54.03
N PRO A 174 27.72 35.25 -54.69
CA PRO A 174 27.98 36.11 -55.84
C PRO A 174 27.25 35.66 -57.11
N ASP A 175 26.81 34.39 -57.16
CA ASP A 175 26.06 33.81 -58.29
C ASP A 175 24.76 33.16 -57.78
N ALA A 176 23.63 33.71 -58.19
CA ALA A 176 22.31 33.21 -57.81
C ALA A 176 21.92 31.93 -58.55
N ASP A 177 22.36 31.73 -59.79
CA ASP A 177 21.98 30.56 -60.59
C ASP A 177 22.70 29.30 -60.14
N SER A 178 23.98 29.42 -59.77
CA SER A 178 24.73 28.34 -59.12
C SER A 178 24.12 27.94 -57.76
N PHE A 179 23.62 28.92 -57.00
CA PHE A 179 22.95 28.65 -55.74
C PHE A 179 21.61 27.94 -55.94
N ARG A 180 20.75 28.38 -56.87
CA ARG A 180 19.47 27.70 -57.18
C ARG A 180 19.69 26.22 -57.54
N ARG A 181 20.77 25.92 -58.29
CA ARG A 181 21.12 24.54 -58.64
C ARG A 181 21.54 23.69 -57.44
N SER A 182 22.09 24.31 -56.40
CA SER A 182 22.63 23.63 -55.20
C SER A 182 21.78 23.81 -53.94
N GLU A 183 20.68 24.57 -54.01
CA GLU A 183 19.83 24.97 -52.89
C GLU A 183 19.32 23.75 -52.09
N ALA A 184 18.86 22.71 -52.79
CA ALA A 184 18.37 21.48 -52.18
C ALA A 184 19.46 20.75 -51.38
N GLN A 185 20.72 20.81 -51.83
CA GLN A 185 21.84 20.18 -51.12
C GLN A 185 22.22 20.96 -49.87
N VAL A 186 22.22 22.30 -49.96
CA VAL A 186 22.54 23.20 -48.85
C VAL A 186 21.48 23.11 -47.75
N SER A 187 20.19 23.15 -48.12
CA SER A 187 19.08 23.02 -47.15
C SER A 187 19.09 21.64 -46.47
N ALA A 188 19.34 20.56 -47.22
CA ALA A 188 19.46 19.22 -46.65
C ALA A 188 20.68 19.05 -45.74
N ALA A 189 21.79 19.73 -46.01
CA ALA A 189 22.97 19.74 -45.14
C ALA A 189 22.68 20.47 -43.82
N ILE A 190 22.03 21.62 -43.89
CA ILE A 190 21.61 22.40 -42.71
C ILE A 190 20.62 21.61 -41.87
N ALA A 191 19.56 21.04 -42.48
CA ALA A 191 18.57 20.25 -41.76
C ALA A 191 19.19 19.05 -41.03
N ARG A 192 20.15 18.36 -41.67
CA ARG A 192 20.91 17.26 -41.04
C ARG A 192 21.82 17.75 -39.92
N ALA A 193 22.48 18.89 -40.09
CA ALA A 193 23.31 19.48 -39.03
C ALA A 193 22.47 19.86 -37.80
N VAL A 194 21.32 20.50 -37.99
CA VAL A 194 20.39 20.87 -36.92
C VAL A 194 19.82 19.61 -36.25
N ALA A 195 19.43 18.59 -37.01
CA ALA A 195 18.91 17.33 -36.46
C ALA A 195 19.95 16.58 -35.62
N ARG A 196 21.23 16.59 -36.02
CA ARG A 196 22.32 16.03 -35.21
C ARG A 196 22.58 16.85 -33.94
N GLY A 197 22.62 18.18 -34.05
CA GLY A 197 22.77 19.08 -32.91
C GLY A 197 21.66 18.90 -31.86
N ARG A 198 20.42 18.67 -32.30
CA ARG A 198 19.27 18.38 -31.43
C ARG A 198 19.36 17.07 -30.65
N ARG A 199 20.20 16.12 -31.09
CA ARG A 199 20.36 14.80 -30.42
C ARG A 199 21.59 14.74 -29.51
N ALA A 200 22.53 15.67 -29.69
CA ALA A 200 23.78 15.73 -28.94
C ALA A 200 23.73 16.69 -27.73
N LEU A 201 22.63 17.43 -27.59
CA LEU A 201 22.30 18.32 -26.46
C LEU A 201 21.19 17.68 -25.63
#